data_AF-A0A9X2JXL8-F1
#
_entry.id   AF-A0A9X2JXL8-F1
#
_cell.length_a   1.000
_cell.length_b   1.000
_cell.length_c   1.000
_cell.angle_alpha   90.00
_cell.angle_beta   90.00
_cell.angle_gamma   90.00
#
_symmetry.space_group_name_H-M   'P 1'
#
loop_
_entity.id
_entity.type
_entity.pdbx_description
1 polymer ?
#
loop_
_entity_poly.entity_id
_entity_poly.type
_entity_poly.pdbx_seq_one_letter_code
_entity_poly.pdbx_strand_id
1 'polypeptide(L)'
;MTRFSMPTRRALAAVPATALLVLVPTVAYAHVTVSPDTTAAESYASLTFRVPTESDTASTEKLVVDLPTDTAFLSVTPRSLPGWDVEVETGRLDEPLEVEGATVDEAPVRVTWTAQEGHEVPPHEYQEFAVRVGALPAEGTTVVLPAHQTYTDGSVVDWDDVAEEGTEPEAPAPVFTTTASASADAAGSAASDGADGPAASDDAPAVDPLGRWLGGTGLVLGVAAVAMALAGRRRA
;
A
#
# COMPACT_ATOMS: atom_id res chain seq x y z
N MET A 1 -11.58 86.06 -25.64
CA MET A 1 -12.59 85.13 -25.09
C MET A 1 -11.94 83.78 -24.85
N THR A 2 -11.67 83.52 -23.57
CA THR A 2 -11.58 82.22 -22.88
C THR A 2 -11.05 81.01 -23.66
N ARG A 3 -9.82 80.59 -23.36
CA ARG A 3 -9.41 79.18 -23.51
C ARG A 3 -8.86 78.66 -22.19
N PHE A 4 -9.43 77.52 -21.82
CA PHE A 4 -9.42 76.87 -20.52
C PHE A 4 -8.06 76.26 -20.17
N SER A 5 -7.66 76.41 -18.91
CA SER A 5 -6.60 75.63 -18.26
C SER A 5 -7.11 74.23 -17.93
N MET A 6 -6.50 73.18 -18.48
CA MET A 6 -6.78 71.79 -18.09
C MET A 6 -5.89 71.38 -16.91
N PRO A 7 -6.43 70.81 -15.82
CA PRO A 7 -5.62 70.23 -14.76
C PRO A 7 -5.11 68.84 -15.16
N THR A 8 -3.78 68.68 -15.14
CA THR A 8 -3.08 67.42 -15.38
C THR A 8 -3.36 66.46 -14.22
N ARG A 9 -4.22 65.45 -14.45
CA ARG A 9 -4.44 64.36 -13.49
C ARG A 9 -3.23 63.41 -13.56
N ARG A 10 -2.44 63.36 -12.49
CA ARG A 10 -1.41 62.32 -12.30
C ARG A 10 -2.12 60.98 -12.06
N ALA A 11 -2.14 60.12 -13.07
CA ALA A 11 -2.55 58.73 -12.91
C ALA A 11 -1.43 57.98 -12.18
N LEU A 12 -1.69 57.56 -10.94
CA LEU A 12 -0.83 56.66 -10.19
C LEU A 12 -1.02 55.26 -10.80
N ALA A 13 -0.04 54.78 -11.56
CA ALA A 13 -0.06 53.42 -12.11
C ALA A 13 0.22 52.42 -10.97
N ALA A 14 -0.80 51.66 -10.56
CA ALA A 14 -0.64 50.52 -9.67
C ALA A 14 -0.05 49.36 -10.47
N VAL A 15 1.16 48.92 -10.11
CA VAL A 15 1.77 47.68 -10.63
C VAL A 15 1.18 46.52 -9.83
N PRO A 16 0.47 45.55 -10.43
CA PRO A 16 0.05 44.36 -9.70
C PRO A 16 1.28 43.50 -9.43
N ALA A 17 1.63 43.31 -8.16
CA ALA A 17 2.63 42.35 -7.73
C ALA A 17 2.08 40.93 -7.95
N THR A 18 2.39 40.34 -9.11
CA THR A 18 2.08 38.93 -9.36
C THR A 18 3.08 38.10 -8.58
N ALA A 19 2.68 37.57 -7.43
CA ALA A 19 3.48 36.59 -6.69
C ALA A 19 3.59 35.32 -7.56
N LEU A 20 4.79 35.06 -8.07
CA LEU A 20 5.11 33.83 -8.79
C LEU A 20 5.18 32.70 -7.75
N LEU A 21 4.09 31.95 -7.59
CA LEU A 21 4.11 30.68 -6.86
C LEU A 21 4.96 29.70 -7.65
N VAL A 22 6.20 29.49 -7.20
CA VAL A 22 7.03 28.38 -7.65
C VAL A 22 6.43 27.13 -7.04
N LEU A 23 5.61 26.40 -7.79
CA LEU A 23 5.24 25.04 -7.43
C LEU A 23 6.48 24.17 -7.61
N VAL A 24 7.14 23.83 -6.51
CA VAL A 24 8.13 22.74 -6.50
C VAL A 24 7.32 21.45 -6.62
N PRO A 25 7.51 20.65 -7.68
CA PRO A 25 6.88 19.34 -7.75
C PRO A 25 7.43 18.50 -6.60
N THR A 26 6.57 18.14 -5.65
CA THR A 26 6.88 17.08 -4.70
C THR A 26 6.80 15.77 -5.48
N VAL A 27 7.95 15.12 -5.72
CA VAL A 27 7.96 13.74 -6.19
C VAL A 27 7.28 12.92 -5.11
N ALA A 28 6.11 12.36 -5.42
CA ALA A 28 5.50 11.39 -4.54
C ALA A 28 6.28 10.09 -4.72
N TYR A 29 7.22 9.82 -3.82
CA TYR A 29 7.90 8.54 -3.73
C TYR A 29 6.87 7.47 -3.39
N ALA A 30 6.80 6.43 -4.22
CA ALA A 30 6.09 5.20 -3.95
C ALA A 30 7.12 4.21 -3.42
N HIS A 31 7.13 4.00 -2.10
CA HIS A 31 8.03 3.05 -1.48
C HIS A 31 7.71 1.61 -1.89
N VAL A 32 8.70 0.71 -1.81
CA VAL A 32 8.41 -0.73 -1.84
C VAL A 32 7.58 -1.08 -0.61
N THR A 33 6.48 -1.82 -0.82
CA THR A 33 5.59 -2.24 0.27
C THR A 33 5.43 -3.74 0.27
N VAL A 34 5.21 -4.34 1.44
CA VAL A 34 4.83 -5.74 1.59
C VAL A 34 3.39 -5.85 2.10
N SER A 35 2.60 -6.72 1.48
CA SER A 35 1.23 -7.03 1.87
C SER A 35 1.09 -8.53 2.11
N PRO A 36 1.07 -8.97 3.39
CA PRO A 36 0.69 -10.32 3.77
C PRO A 36 -0.81 -10.56 3.57
N ASP A 37 -1.22 -11.74 3.09
CA ASP A 37 -2.63 -12.15 3.07
C ASP A 37 -3.17 -12.52 4.46
N THR A 38 -2.28 -12.89 5.37
CA THR A 38 -2.50 -13.07 6.81
C THR A 38 -1.25 -12.64 7.58
N THR A 39 -1.44 -12.16 8.80
CA THR A 39 -0.35 -11.87 9.74
C THR A 39 -0.38 -12.75 10.97
N ALA A 40 -1.28 -13.74 11.04
CA ALA A 40 -1.44 -14.58 12.23
C ALA A 40 -0.14 -15.36 12.53
N ALA A 41 0.32 -15.31 13.78
CA ALA A 41 1.46 -16.07 14.25
C ALA A 41 1.30 -17.57 13.95
N GLU A 42 2.42 -18.26 13.70
CA GLU A 42 2.50 -19.69 13.37
C GLU A 42 1.80 -20.10 12.05
N SER A 43 1.16 -19.16 11.34
CA SER A 43 0.52 -19.43 10.06
C SER A 43 1.51 -19.38 8.89
N TYR A 44 1.06 -19.83 7.72
CA TYR A 44 1.76 -19.63 6.46
C TYR A 44 1.09 -18.49 5.71
N ALA A 45 1.87 -17.50 5.28
CA ALA A 45 1.38 -16.31 4.61
C ALA A 45 1.94 -16.19 3.20
N SER A 46 1.14 -15.67 2.28
CA SER A 46 1.60 -15.13 1.01
C SER A 46 1.97 -13.67 1.20
N LEU A 47 3.26 -13.37 1.13
CA LEU A 47 3.78 -12.01 1.12
C LEU A 47 3.79 -11.50 -0.33
N THR A 48 3.16 -10.36 -0.58
CA THR A 48 3.18 -9.69 -1.89
C THR A 48 3.93 -8.37 -1.79
N PHE A 49 5.07 -8.28 -2.43
CA PHE A 49 5.86 -7.07 -2.54
C PHE A 49 5.39 -6.27 -3.76
N ARG A 50 4.97 -5.03 -3.56
CA ARG A 50 4.69 -4.09 -4.64
C ARG A 50 5.91 -3.19 -4.84
N VAL A 51 6.49 -3.26 -6.03
CA VAL A 51 7.74 -2.57 -6.37
C VAL A 51 7.50 -1.63 -7.55
N PRO A 52 7.52 -0.31 -7.35
CA PRO A 52 7.43 0.66 -8.42
C PRO A 52 8.79 0.94 -9.05
N THR A 53 8.83 1.19 -10.36
CA THR A 53 10.02 1.67 -11.07
C THR A 53 10.07 3.19 -11.01
N GLU A 54 10.84 3.71 -10.06
CA GLU A 54 11.02 5.16 -9.83
C GLU A 54 12.14 5.79 -10.66
N SER A 55 12.19 5.46 -11.95
CA SER A 55 13.14 6.08 -12.89
C SER A 55 12.38 6.58 -14.11
N ASP A 56 12.81 7.72 -14.66
CA ASP A 56 12.28 8.26 -15.92
C ASP A 56 12.76 7.47 -17.15
N THR A 57 13.86 6.71 -17.00
CA THR A 57 14.56 6.10 -18.14
C THR A 57 14.96 4.64 -17.96
N ALA A 58 15.22 4.21 -16.72
CA ALA A 58 15.65 2.85 -16.42
C ALA A 58 14.47 1.98 -15.98
N SER A 59 14.53 0.69 -16.31
CA SER A 59 13.54 -0.30 -15.89
C SER A 59 14.04 -1.06 -14.67
N THR A 60 13.16 -1.57 -13.83
CA THR A 60 13.55 -2.51 -12.76
C THR A 60 13.81 -3.88 -13.38
N GLU A 61 15.02 -4.40 -13.22
CA GLU A 61 15.42 -5.70 -13.75
C GLU A 61 15.65 -6.77 -12.67
N LYS A 62 15.80 -6.37 -11.40
CA LYS A 62 15.99 -7.32 -10.30
C LYS A 62 15.46 -6.78 -8.99
N LEU A 63 14.84 -7.68 -8.23
CA LEU A 63 14.49 -7.49 -6.84
C LEU A 63 15.15 -8.57 -6.01
N VAL A 64 15.89 -8.17 -4.99
CA VAL A 64 16.37 -9.05 -3.93
C VAL A 64 15.63 -8.70 -2.65
N VAL A 65 15.11 -9.68 -1.93
CA VAL A 65 14.54 -9.49 -0.59
C VAL A 65 15.32 -10.36 0.38
N ASP A 66 15.86 -9.72 1.42
CA ASP A 66 16.50 -10.42 2.52
C ASP A 66 15.43 -10.90 3.52
N LEU A 67 15.57 -12.14 3.97
CA LEU A 67 14.66 -12.79 4.91
C LEU A 67 15.25 -12.73 6.33
N PRO A 68 14.41 -12.67 7.37
CA PRO A 68 14.90 -12.63 8.74
C PRO A 68 15.69 -13.90 9.07
N THR A 69 16.81 -13.77 9.77
CA THR A 69 17.61 -14.90 10.26
C THR A 69 17.30 -15.22 11.73
N ASP A 70 17.04 -14.20 12.56
CA ASP A 70 16.70 -14.36 13.98
C ASP A 70 15.31 -14.99 14.19
N THR A 71 14.40 -14.74 13.24
CA THR A 71 13.04 -15.31 13.21
C THR A 71 12.79 -15.98 11.86
N ALA A 72 13.72 -16.86 11.47
CA ALA A 72 13.76 -17.40 10.12
C ALA A 72 12.51 -18.13 9.67
N PHE A 73 12.13 -17.87 8.41
CA PHE A 73 11.13 -18.66 7.72
C PHE A 73 11.75 -19.98 7.28
N LEU A 74 11.25 -21.08 7.83
CA LEU A 74 11.73 -22.43 7.50
C LEU A 74 11.16 -22.95 6.18
N SER A 75 10.06 -22.36 5.72
CA SER A 75 9.43 -22.66 4.45
C SER A 75 9.29 -21.38 3.64
N VAL A 76 9.89 -21.38 2.45
CA VAL A 76 9.81 -20.27 1.50
C VAL A 76 9.56 -20.85 0.12
N THR A 77 8.45 -20.48 -0.49
CA THR A 77 8.04 -20.96 -1.80
C THR A 77 7.62 -19.77 -2.66
N PRO A 78 8.46 -19.33 -3.60
CA PRO A 78 8.09 -18.23 -4.48
C PRO A 78 6.94 -18.60 -5.42
N ARG A 79 6.10 -17.62 -5.74
CA ARG A 79 5.14 -17.75 -6.81
C ARG A 79 5.85 -17.56 -8.14
N SER A 80 5.67 -18.47 -9.10
CA SER A 80 6.20 -18.29 -10.45
C SER A 80 5.65 -17.02 -11.09
N LEU A 81 6.54 -16.23 -11.70
CA LEU A 81 6.22 -14.99 -12.40
C LEU A 81 6.70 -15.12 -13.86
N PRO A 82 5.80 -15.13 -14.86
CA PRO A 82 6.21 -15.26 -16.26
C PRO A 82 7.21 -14.18 -16.68
N GLY A 83 8.30 -14.59 -17.35
CA GLY A 83 9.36 -13.66 -17.76
C GLY A 83 10.35 -13.30 -16.66
N TRP A 84 10.27 -13.93 -15.49
CA TRP A 84 11.17 -13.71 -14.38
C TRP A 84 11.69 -15.04 -13.84
N ASP A 85 12.99 -15.09 -13.61
CA ASP A 85 13.63 -16.17 -12.88
C ASP A 85 13.59 -15.85 -11.39
N VAL A 86 13.32 -16.87 -10.56
CA VAL A 86 13.26 -16.71 -9.11
C VAL A 86 14.11 -17.76 -8.41
N GLU A 87 14.95 -17.30 -7.48
CA GLU A 87 15.85 -18.14 -6.68
C GLU A 87 15.63 -17.87 -5.19
N VAL A 88 15.67 -18.95 -4.39
CA VAL A 88 15.71 -18.87 -2.93
C VAL A 88 17.08 -19.35 -2.49
N GLU A 89 17.82 -18.48 -1.82
CA GLU A 89 19.13 -18.81 -1.25
C GLU A 89 18.92 -19.33 0.18
N THR A 90 19.49 -20.50 0.47
CA THR A 90 19.59 -21.04 1.83
C THR A 90 20.95 -20.69 2.38
N GLY A 91 20.98 -20.12 3.58
CA GLY A 91 22.19 -19.73 4.29
C GLY A 91 22.22 -20.31 5.70
N ARG A 92 23.41 -20.25 6.31
CA ARG A 92 23.61 -20.63 7.70
C ARG A 92 23.04 -19.56 8.63
N LEU A 93 22.32 -19.98 9.66
CA LEU A 93 21.82 -19.11 10.72
C LEU A 93 22.94 -18.81 11.72
N ASP A 94 22.98 -17.57 12.21
CA ASP A 94 23.91 -17.16 13.27
C ASP A 94 23.59 -17.91 14.58
N GLU A 95 22.30 -18.10 14.87
CA GLU A 95 21.79 -18.89 15.98
C GLU A 95 20.93 -20.05 15.45
N PRO A 96 21.26 -21.31 15.79
CA PRO A 96 20.45 -22.46 15.38
C PRO A 96 19.04 -22.41 16.00
N LEU A 97 18.04 -22.80 15.22
CA LEU A 97 16.65 -22.86 15.66
C LEU A 97 16.27 -24.27 16.12
N GLU A 98 15.53 -24.36 17.22
CA GLU A 98 14.97 -25.63 17.70
C GLU A 98 13.52 -25.78 17.23
N VAL A 99 13.27 -26.76 16.36
CA VAL A 99 11.98 -26.94 15.69
C VAL A 99 11.56 -28.39 15.86
N GLU A 100 10.46 -28.63 16.56
CA GLU A 100 9.94 -29.99 16.82
C GLU A 100 10.99 -30.96 17.42
N GLY A 101 11.97 -30.43 18.16
CA GLY A 101 13.06 -31.21 18.77
C GLY A 101 14.23 -31.52 17.83
N ALA A 102 14.29 -30.90 16.65
CA ALA A 102 15.43 -30.90 15.74
C ALA A 102 16.11 -29.53 15.73
N THR A 103 17.45 -29.54 15.69
CA THR A 103 18.26 -28.33 15.48
C THR A 103 18.34 -28.01 14.00
N VAL A 104 18.06 -26.76 13.64
CA VAL A 104 18.11 -26.22 12.28
C VAL A 104 19.18 -25.14 12.21
N ASP A 105 20.29 -25.44 11.53
CA ASP A 105 21.42 -24.51 11.35
C ASP A 105 21.35 -23.72 10.03
N GLU A 106 20.44 -24.08 9.12
CA GLU A 106 20.30 -23.46 7.80
C GLU A 106 18.83 -23.15 7.50
N ALA A 107 18.57 -21.98 6.93
CA ALA A 107 17.24 -21.58 6.47
C ALA A 107 17.33 -20.71 5.21
N PRO A 108 16.23 -20.53 4.46
CA PRO A 108 16.11 -19.48 3.47
C PRO A 108 16.49 -18.10 4.05
N VAL A 109 17.45 -17.43 3.43
CA VAL A 109 17.93 -16.11 3.85
C VAL A 109 17.65 -15.01 2.83
N ARG A 110 17.33 -15.39 1.59
CA ARG A 110 17.09 -14.44 0.50
C ARG A 110 16.20 -15.00 -0.59
N VAL A 111 15.39 -14.13 -1.19
CA VAL A 111 14.67 -14.43 -2.43
C VAL A 111 15.07 -13.40 -3.48
N THR A 112 15.48 -13.88 -4.66
CA THR A 112 15.89 -13.03 -5.78
C THR A 112 15.00 -13.28 -6.98
N TRP A 113 14.39 -12.22 -7.50
CA TRP A 113 13.72 -12.21 -8.80
C TRP A 113 14.58 -11.45 -9.81
N THR A 114 14.85 -12.05 -10.96
CA THR A 114 15.59 -11.43 -12.07
C THR A 114 14.76 -11.49 -13.34
N ALA A 115 14.59 -10.35 -14.01
CA ALA A 115 13.88 -10.26 -15.26
C ALA A 115 14.64 -11.00 -16.36
N GLN A 116 13.92 -11.73 -17.19
CA GLN A 116 14.41 -12.16 -18.48
C GLN A 116 14.38 -10.96 -19.44
N GLU A 117 15.25 -10.97 -20.45
CA GLU A 117 15.34 -9.88 -21.42
C GLU A 117 13.96 -9.51 -22.01
N GLY A 118 13.59 -8.24 -21.88
CA GLY A 118 12.31 -7.71 -22.38
C GLY A 118 11.11 -7.88 -21.43
N HIS A 119 11.35 -8.38 -20.21
CA HIS A 119 10.34 -8.53 -19.16
C HIS A 119 10.59 -7.62 -17.94
N GLU A 120 11.55 -6.69 -18.04
CA GLU A 120 11.85 -5.69 -17.01
C GLU A 120 10.63 -4.77 -16.77
N VAL A 121 10.50 -4.22 -15.56
CA VAL A 121 9.38 -3.32 -15.22
C VAL A 121 9.68 -1.91 -15.73
N PRO A 122 8.94 -1.37 -16.71
CA PRO A 122 9.25 -0.08 -17.33
C PRO A 122 9.17 1.12 -16.36
N PRO A 123 9.78 2.26 -16.70
CA PRO A 123 9.57 3.55 -16.05
C PRO A 123 8.10 3.82 -15.70
N HIS A 124 7.86 4.25 -14.46
CA HIS A 124 6.52 4.62 -13.95
C HIS A 124 5.48 3.49 -13.90
N GLU A 125 5.90 2.24 -14.08
CA GLU A 125 5.08 1.06 -13.82
C GLU A 125 5.45 0.43 -12.47
N TYR A 126 4.68 -0.56 -12.05
CA TYR A 126 4.98 -1.35 -10.85
C TYR A 126 4.76 -2.83 -11.13
N GLN A 127 5.44 -3.68 -10.37
CA GLN A 127 5.26 -5.12 -10.39
C GLN A 127 5.01 -5.66 -8.99
N GLU A 128 4.25 -6.74 -8.91
CA GLU A 128 4.06 -7.51 -7.70
C GLU A 128 4.90 -8.79 -7.72
N PHE A 129 5.69 -9.00 -6.68
CA PHE A 129 6.50 -10.19 -6.46
C PHE A 129 5.95 -10.92 -5.24
N ALA A 130 5.58 -12.19 -5.40
CA ALA A 130 4.91 -12.93 -4.33
C ALA A 130 5.70 -14.15 -3.88
N VAL A 131 5.76 -14.36 -2.58
CA VAL A 131 6.39 -15.51 -1.95
C VAL A 131 5.53 -16.00 -0.80
N ARG A 132 5.29 -17.31 -0.75
CA ARG A 132 4.67 -17.95 0.40
C ARG A 132 5.76 -18.26 1.42
N VAL A 133 5.59 -17.79 2.65
CA VAL A 133 6.51 -18.02 3.76
C VAL A 133 5.79 -18.70 4.92
N GLY A 134 6.54 -19.37 5.77
CA GLY A 134 6.03 -19.85 7.05
C GLY A 134 7.04 -20.68 7.83
N ALA A 135 6.77 -20.98 9.09
CA ALA A 135 5.69 -20.37 9.87
C ALA A 135 6.02 -18.90 10.20
N LEU A 136 5.01 -18.04 10.29
CA LEU A 136 5.22 -16.66 10.76
C LEU A 136 5.64 -16.65 12.24
N PRO A 137 6.49 -15.70 12.69
CA PRO A 137 6.96 -15.65 14.06
C PRO A 137 5.85 -15.35 15.07
N ALA A 138 6.19 -15.44 16.35
CA ALA A 138 5.28 -15.20 17.47
C ALA A 138 4.56 -13.85 17.35
N GLU A 139 3.37 -13.75 17.95
CA GLU A 139 2.56 -12.53 17.99
C GLU A 139 3.36 -11.30 18.44
N GLY A 140 3.12 -10.16 17.80
CA GLY A 140 3.77 -8.90 18.15
C GLY A 140 5.19 -8.77 17.60
N THR A 141 5.66 -9.74 16.83
CA THR A 141 6.95 -9.64 16.15
C THR A 141 6.82 -8.73 14.94
N THR A 142 7.64 -7.67 14.89
CA THR A 142 7.83 -6.89 13.68
C THR A 142 8.82 -7.59 12.77
N VAL A 143 8.35 -8.00 11.61
CA VAL A 143 9.15 -8.59 10.55
C VAL A 143 9.58 -7.47 9.62
N VAL A 144 10.89 -7.29 9.48
CA VAL A 144 11.52 -6.35 8.55
C VAL A 144 12.10 -7.14 7.40
N LEU A 145 11.83 -6.70 6.17
CA LEU A 145 12.21 -7.39 4.94
C LEU A 145 12.94 -6.42 4.01
N PRO A 146 14.23 -6.12 4.28
CA PRO A 146 15.03 -5.26 3.41
C PRO A 146 14.94 -5.73 1.95
N ALA A 147 14.82 -4.78 1.04
CA ALA A 147 14.71 -5.07 -0.38
C ALA A 147 15.73 -4.26 -1.19
N HIS A 148 16.35 -4.89 -2.18
CA HIS A 148 17.35 -4.26 -3.04
C HIS A 148 16.83 -4.30 -4.48
N GLN A 149 16.56 -3.12 -5.04
CA GLN A 149 15.99 -2.97 -6.36
C GLN A 149 17.08 -2.53 -7.33
N THR A 150 17.39 -3.37 -8.31
CA THR A 150 18.37 -3.05 -9.36
C THR A 150 17.66 -2.60 -10.64
N TYR A 151 18.18 -1.54 -11.24
CA TYR A 151 17.70 -0.98 -12.50
C TYR A 151 18.64 -1.32 -13.66
N THR A 152 18.12 -1.25 -14.88
CA THR A 152 18.85 -1.57 -16.12
C THR A 152 20.04 -0.64 -16.42
N ASP A 153 20.15 0.51 -15.75
CA ASP A 153 21.31 1.41 -15.83
C ASP A 153 22.43 1.03 -14.83
N GLY A 154 22.22 -0.02 -14.04
CA GLY A 154 23.12 -0.53 -13.03
C GLY A 154 22.99 0.15 -11.66
N SER A 155 22.08 1.11 -11.49
CA SER A 155 21.78 1.68 -10.18
C SER A 155 21.02 0.68 -9.29
N VAL A 156 21.24 0.79 -7.98
CA VAL A 156 20.54 0.00 -6.96
C VAL A 156 19.95 0.97 -5.94
N VAL A 157 18.69 0.74 -5.59
CA VAL A 157 18.02 1.37 -4.46
C VAL A 157 17.85 0.33 -3.37
N ASP A 158 18.42 0.61 -2.21
CA ASP A 158 18.33 -0.21 -1.01
C ASP A 158 17.16 0.30 -0.15
N TRP A 159 16.11 -0.50 -0.05
CA TRP A 159 14.94 -0.27 0.79
C TRP A 159 15.18 -0.95 2.14
N ASP A 160 16.07 -0.37 2.96
CA ASP A 160 16.52 -0.91 4.24
C ASP A 160 16.47 0.11 5.39
N ASP A 161 15.96 1.32 5.14
CA ASP A 161 15.86 2.36 6.17
C ASP A 161 14.88 1.93 7.28
N VAL A 162 15.32 2.11 8.53
CA VAL A 162 14.49 1.97 9.72
C VAL A 162 13.91 3.34 10.08
N ALA A 163 12.59 3.42 10.23
CA ALA A 163 11.95 4.67 10.61
C ALA A 163 12.41 5.14 12.01
N GLU A 164 12.97 6.36 12.08
CA GLU A 164 13.28 7.05 13.33
C GLU A 164 12.10 7.95 13.77
N GLU A 165 11.93 8.17 15.07
CA GLU A 165 10.81 8.98 15.58
C GLU A 165 10.82 10.40 14.97
N GLY A 166 9.77 10.71 14.22
CA GLY A 166 9.52 12.06 13.68
C GLY A 166 10.16 12.37 12.33
N THR A 167 10.81 11.39 11.68
CA THR A 167 11.38 11.54 10.33
C THR A 167 10.83 10.45 9.41
N GLU A 168 10.38 10.84 8.22
CA GLU A 168 10.03 9.86 7.17
C GLU A 168 11.34 9.39 6.52
N PRO A 169 11.64 8.07 6.53
CA PRO A 169 12.79 7.52 5.83
C PRO A 169 12.69 7.71 4.31
N GLU A 170 13.83 7.81 3.63
CA GLU A 170 13.84 8.00 2.17
C GLU A 170 13.54 6.69 1.43
N ALA A 171 14.05 5.57 1.93
CA ALA A 171 13.85 4.23 1.37
C ALA A 171 13.48 3.23 2.48
N PRO A 172 12.26 3.31 3.07
CA PRO A 172 11.87 2.44 4.16
C PRO A 172 11.88 0.96 3.76
N ALA A 173 12.40 0.13 4.66
CA ALA A 173 12.26 -1.30 4.56
C ALA A 173 10.77 -1.71 4.57
N PRO A 174 10.35 -2.66 3.71
CA PRO A 174 9.06 -3.31 3.85
C PRO A 174 8.91 -4.01 5.21
N VAL A 175 7.84 -3.70 5.94
CA VAL A 175 7.59 -4.26 7.27
C VAL A 175 6.15 -4.73 7.46
N PHE A 176 5.96 -5.73 8.32
CA PHE A 176 4.65 -6.05 8.90
C PHE A 176 4.80 -6.58 10.32
N THR A 177 3.72 -6.53 11.11
CA THR A 177 3.70 -7.08 12.47
C THR A 177 2.78 -8.28 12.53
N THR A 178 3.24 -9.37 13.14
CA THR A 178 2.43 -10.57 13.35
C THR A 178 1.33 -10.33 14.38
N THR A 179 0.15 -10.88 14.11
CA THR A 179 -1.00 -10.85 15.00
C THR A 179 -1.13 -12.16 15.75
N ALA A 180 -2.03 -12.22 16.74
CA ALA A 180 -2.33 -13.45 17.47
C ALA A 180 -2.64 -14.61 16.51
N SER A 181 -2.19 -15.81 16.87
CA SER A 181 -2.55 -17.02 16.14
C SER A 181 -4.07 -17.21 16.14
N ALA A 182 -4.62 -17.68 15.02
CA ALA A 182 -6.03 -18.03 14.95
C ALA A 182 -6.25 -19.37 15.68
N SER A 183 -6.41 -19.34 17.00
CA SER A 183 -6.83 -20.53 17.75
C SER A 183 -8.20 -21.01 17.23
N ALA A 184 -8.36 -22.33 17.11
CA ALA A 184 -9.62 -22.99 16.75
C ALA A 184 -10.75 -22.84 17.80
N ASP A 185 -10.69 -21.83 18.66
CA ASP A 185 -11.63 -21.57 19.76
C ASP A 185 -12.78 -20.63 19.37
N ALA A 186 -12.89 -20.24 18.09
CA ALA A 186 -14.04 -19.52 17.54
C ALA A 186 -15.06 -20.44 16.83
N ALA A 187 -14.93 -21.77 16.95
CA ALA A 187 -15.89 -22.75 16.44
C ALA A 187 -16.70 -23.43 17.57
N GLY A 188 -17.26 -22.62 18.47
CA GLY A 188 -18.11 -23.09 19.56
C GLY A 188 -19.58 -22.74 19.33
N SER A 189 -20.38 -23.77 19.02
CA SER A 189 -21.86 -23.84 19.12
C SER A 189 -22.72 -23.22 18.01
N ALA A 190 -22.96 -24.03 16.97
CA ALA A 190 -24.31 -24.22 16.45
C ALA A 190 -24.44 -25.63 15.85
N ALA A 191 -24.53 -26.64 16.71
CA ALA A 191 -25.10 -27.92 16.30
C ALA A 191 -26.62 -27.72 16.16
N SER A 192 -27.10 -27.59 14.93
CA SER A 192 -28.53 -27.64 14.61
C SER A 192 -28.90 -29.09 14.33
N ASP A 193 -29.51 -29.72 15.33
CA ASP A 193 -30.20 -31.00 15.19
C ASP A 193 -31.71 -30.73 15.07
N GLY A 194 -32.36 -31.38 14.10
CA GLY A 194 -33.83 -31.51 14.04
C GLY A 194 -34.57 -30.59 13.06
N ALA A 195 -34.98 -31.17 11.93
CA ALA A 195 -35.98 -30.63 11.01
C ALA A 195 -37.41 -30.93 11.51
N ASP A 196 -38.33 -29.95 11.43
CA ASP A 196 -39.72 -30.16 10.97
C ASP A 196 -40.49 -28.83 10.74
N GLY A 197 -41.09 -28.68 9.55
CA GLY A 197 -42.32 -27.89 9.31
C GLY A 197 -42.22 -26.36 9.02
N PRO A 198 -42.85 -25.83 7.95
CA PRO A 198 -42.61 -24.49 7.45
C PRO A 198 -43.54 -23.42 8.07
N ALA A 199 -42.98 -22.27 8.43
CA ALA A 199 -43.74 -21.04 8.65
C ALA A 199 -43.01 -19.87 7.98
N ALA A 200 -43.68 -19.26 7.01
CA ALA A 200 -43.22 -18.08 6.31
C ALA A 200 -42.98 -16.91 7.28
N SER A 201 -41.84 -16.26 7.15
CA SER A 201 -41.59 -14.91 7.67
C SER A 201 -40.52 -14.28 6.79
N ASP A 202 -40.94 -13.42 5.86
CA ASP A 202 -40.06 -12.41 5.26
C ASP A 202 -39.58 -11.50 6.39
N ASP A 203 -38.31 -11.61 6.76
CA ASP A 203 -37.64 -10.62 7.62
C ASP A 203 -36.46 -10.04 6.83
N ALA A 204 -36.76 -8.95 6.14
CA ALA A 204 -35.74 -8.06 5.60
C ALA A 204 -35.13 -7.25 6.75
N PRO A 205 -33.82 -6.94 6.72
CA PRO A 205 -33.19 -6.18 7.80
C PRO A 205 -33.85 -4.80 7.94
N ALA A 206 -34.12 -4.42 9.20
CA ALA A 206 -34.71 -3.16 9.58
C ALA A 206 -33.95 -1.97 8.98
N VAL A 207 -34.59 -1.29 8.03
CA VAL A 207 -34.08 -0.06 7.42
C VAL A 207 -34.30 1.11 8.37
N ASP A 208 -33.20 1.75 8.76
CA ASP A 208 -33.15 2.82 9.76
C ASP A 208 -33.99 4.05 9.33
N PRO A 209 -35.12 4.36 10.01
CA PRO A 209 -36.05 5.40 9.59
C PRO A 209 -35.46 6.82 9.69
N LEU A 210 -34.42 7.00 10.50
CA LEU A 210 -33.73 8.27 10.71
C LEU A 210 -32.84 8.67 9.52
N GLY A 211 -32.18 7.69 8.88
CA GLY A 211 -31.34 7.93 7.70
C GLY A 211 -32.13 8.41 6.48
N ARG A 212 -33.38 7.93 6.32
CA ARG A 212 -34.23 8.28 5.19
C ARG A 212 -34.82 9.70 5.30
N TRP A 213 -35.06 10.18 6.52
CA TRP A 213 -35.55 11.54 6.76
C TRP A 213 -34.48 12.61 6.49
N LEU A 214 -33.23 12.34 6.89
CA LEU A 214 -32.10 13.23 6.65
C LEU A 214 -31.65 13.22 5.18
N GLY A 215 -31.66 12.05 4.52
CA GLY A 215 -31.36 11.96 3.07
C GLY A 215 -32.42 12.62 2.18
N GLY A 216 -33.70 12.47 2.52
CA GLY A 216 -34.80 13.06 1.75
C GLY A 216 -34.87 14.58 1.83
N THR A 217 -34.65 15.17 3.01
CA THR A 217 -34.62 16.63 3.19
C THR A 217 -33.41 17.29 2.52
N GLY A 218 -32.24 16.63 2.57
CA GLY A 218 -31.04 17.10 1.87
C GLY A 218 -31.19 17.17 0.34
N LEU A 219 -31.84 16.16 -0.27
CA LEU A 219 -32.07 16.12 -1.71
C LEU A 219 -33.00 17.25 -2.18
N VAL A 220 -34.06 17.55 -1.42
CA VAL A 220 -35.02 18.61 -1.77
C VAL A 220 -34.36 19.99 -1.71
N LEU A 221 -33.52 20.24 -0.71
CA LEU A 221 -32.76 21.50 -0.62
C LEU A 221 -31.71 21.62 -1.73
N GLY A 222 -31.03 20.52 -2.08
CA GLY A 222 -30.07 20.49 -3.18
C GLY A 222 -30.71 20.82 -4.54
N VAL A 223 -31.86 20.23 -4.84
CA VAL A 223 -32.59 20.51 -6.10
C VAL A 223 -33.07 21.96 -6.17
N ALA A 224 -33.55 22.54 -5.05
CA ALA A 224 -33.97 23.93 -5.02
C ALA A 224 -32.80 24.92 -5.24
N ALA A 225 -31.62 24.62 -4.69
CA ALA A 225 -30.42 25.43 -4.89
C ALA A 225 -29.93 25.41 -6.35
N VAL A 226 -29.94 24.24 -6.99
CA VAL A 226 -29.59 24.10 -8.42
C VAL A 226 -30.59 24.83 -9.32
N ALA A 227 -31.89 24.74 -9.02
CA ALA A 227 -32.92 25.44 -9.77
C ALA A 227 -32.79 26.97 -9.68
N MET A 228 -32.48 27.52 -8.49
CA MET A 228 -32.25 28.96 -8.31
C MET A 228 -30.97 29.44 -9.00
N ALA A 229 -29.89 28.67 -8.95
CA ALA A 229 -28.64 28.99 -9.65
C ALA A 229 -28.83 29.05 -11.18
N LEU A 230 -29.60 28.11 -11.74
CA LEU A 230 -29.90 28.09 -13.18
C LEU A 230 -30.88 29.21 -13.59
N ALA A 231 -31.82 29.60 -12.73
CA ALA A 231 -32.72 30.72 -12.98
C ALA A 231 -32.02 32.09 -12.92
N GLY A 232 -31.05 32.26 -12.02
CA GLY A 232 -30.21 33.46 -11.94
C GLY A 232 -29.31 33.66 -13.16
N ARG A 233 -28.75 32.56 -13.69
CA ARG A 233 -27.87 32.58 -14.87
C ARG A 233 -28.59 32.89 -16.19
N ARG A 234 -29.93 32.88 -16.20
CA ARG A 234 -30.76 33.25 -17.35
C ARG A 234 -31.25 34.70 -17.30
N ARG A 235 -31.00 35.42 -16.20
CA ARG A 235 -31.41 36.82 -15.99
C ARG A 235 -30.24 37.80 -15.93
N ALA A 236 -29.01 37.32 -16.05
CA ALA A 236 -27.80 38.10 -16.33
C ALA A 236 -27.43 37.92 -17.81
#